data_AF-A0A1S9PMH3-F1
#
_entry.id   AF-A0A1S9PMH3-F1
#
_cell.length_a   1.000
_cell.length_b   1.000
_cell.length_c   1.000
_cell.angle_alpha   90.00
_cell.angle_beta   90.00
_cell.angle_gamma   90.00
#
_symmetry.space_group_name_H-M   'P 1'
#
loop_
_entity.id
_entity.type
_entity.pdbx_description
1 polymer ?
#
loop_
_entity_poly.entity_id
_entity_poly.type
_entity_poly.pdbx_seq_one_letter_code
_entity_poly.pdbx_strand_id
1 'polypeptide(L)'
;MKSDLDLIIEFYEEEKRALEQGIKEALAERDYEEVYYRGEALNSVEGQLHRMNSLKDPLYEKKMQISRLTESAEGMGIDDRLKEYFMEAIMQTIANKERSLEELLERKAELIDTQELDDALFWLYEQKCRAFGFCFPHRDGSLCLLFELTAQKVLLISVDVKDITSDYDPEDLEEKQIHLFENLGFRYDHQKGSLVYKYDMNNFKGAWDIKIMLSRIVYDIGYFGQDKQGTIEFYD
;
A
#
# COMPACT_ATOMS: atom_id res chain seq x y z
N MET A 1 -4.43 19.27 -16.23
CA MET A 1 -4.84 19.48 -14.82
C MET A 1 -4.06 18.48 -14.01
N LYS A 2 -3.34 18.89 -12.96
CA LYS A 2 -2.68 17.94 -12.06
C LYS A 2 -3.75 17.16 -11.30
N SER A 3 -3.58 15.85 -11.16
CA SER A 3 -4.47 15.06 -10.30
C SER A 3 -4.25 15.45 -8.83
N ASP A 4 -5.23 15.21 -7.96
CA ASP A 4 -5.06 15.46 -6.52
C ASP A 4 -3.85 14.69 -5.95
N LEU A 5 -3.59 13.49 -6.48
CA LEU A 5 -2.41 12.70 -6.15
C LEU A 5 -1.11 13.41 -6.56
N ASP A 6 -1.07 14.06 -7.72
CA ASP A 6 0.11 14.83 -8.16
C ASP A 6 0.38 16.02 -7.24
N LEU A 7 -0.66 16.69 -6.75
CA LEU A 7 -0.52 17.82 -5.83
C LEU A 7 0.00 17.37 -4.47
N ILE A 8 -0.46 16.23 -3.96
CA ILE A 8 0.02 15.66 -2.70
C ILE A 8 1.48 15.20 -2.85
N ILE A 9 1.84 14.54 -3.95
CA ILE A 9 3.23 14.15 -4.23
C ILE A 9 4.13 15.39 -4.24
N GLU A 10 3.73 16.47 -4.93
CA GLU A 10 4.52 17.70 -4.95
C GLU A 10 4.73 18.31 -3.57
N PHE A 11 3.70 18.33 -2.73
CA PHE A 11 3.80 18.80 -1.35
C PHE A 11 4.87 18.01 -0.57
N TYR A 12 4.81 16.68 -0.60
CA TYR A 12 5.78 15.85 0.12
C TYR A 12 7.19 15.92 -0.49
N GLU A 13 7.34 16.14 -1.79
CA GLU A 13 8.64 16.39 -2.43
C GLU A 13 9.25 17.73 -1.97
N GLU A 14 8.44 18.76 -1.75
CA GLU A 14 8.90 20.02 -1.16
C GLU A 14 9.32 19.84 0.31
N GLU A 15 8.53 19.11 1.09
CA GLU A 15 8.84 18.79 2.48
C GLU A 15 10.13 17.98 2.60
N LYS A 16 10.32 16.98 1.73
CA LYS A 16 11.55 16.18 1.63
C LYS A 16 12.77 17.09 1.46
N ARG A 17 12.73 18.01 0.49
CA ARG A 17 13.86 18.94 0.23
C ARG A 17 14.14 19.84 1.42
N ALA A 18 13.10 20.33 2.11
CA ALA A 18 13.26 21.14 3.31
C ALA A 18 13.92 20.37 4.44
N LEU A 19 13.54 19.10 4.64
CA LEU A 19 14.16 18.22 5.64
C LEU A 19 15.62 17.89 5.30
N GLU A 20 15.93 17.54 4.05
CA GLU A 20 17.30 17.28 3.59
C GLU A 20 18.21 18.51 3.77
N GLN A 21 17.69 19.70 3.48
CA GLN A 21 18.42 20.96 3.69
C GLN A 21 18.65 21.22 5.19
N GLY A 22 17.63 21.05 6.03
CA GLY A 22 17.75 21.20 7.48
C GLY A 22 18.74 20.22 8.10
N ILE A 23 18.81 18.98 7.61
CA ILE A 23 19.81 17.99 8.04
C ILE A 23 21.23 18.46 7.70
N LYS A 24 21.46 19.00 6.50
CA LYS A 24 22.77 19.53 6.09
C LYS A 24 23.21 20.70 6.97
N GLU A 25 22.27 21.60 7.30
CA GLU A 25 22.52 22.74 8.19
C GLU A 25 22.84 22.27 9.61
N ALA A 26 22.04 21.37 10.18
CA ALA A 26 22.28 20.81 11.51
C ALA A 26 23.61 20.04 11.60
N LEU A 27 23.99 19.31 10.55
CA LEU A 27 25.31 18.66 10.46
C LEU A 27 26.46 19.67 10.46
N ALA A 28 26.30 20.81 9.79
CA ALA A 28 27.32 21.86 9.78
C ALA A 28 27.46 22.52 11.17
N GLU A 29 26.36 22.64 11.90
CA GLU A 29 26.31 23.17 13.27
C GLU A 29 26.68 22.12 14.35
N ARG A 30 26.82 20.85 13.94
CA ARG A 30 27.04 19.67 14.82
C ARG A 30 25.88 19.46 15.82
N ASP A 31 24.69 19.88 15.46
CA ASP A 31 23.47 19.59 16.21
C ASP A 31 22.94 18.21 15.81
N TYR A 32 23.51 17.18 16.44
CA TYR A 32 23.15 15.79 16.13
C TYR A 32 21.75 15.40 16.61
N GLU A 33 21.18 16.14 17.56
CA GLU A 33 19.81 15.92 18.04
C GLU A 33 18.81 16.35 16.97
N GLU A 34 19.02 17.54 16.39
CA GLU A 34 18.21 18.02 15.28
C GLU A 34 18.37 17.14 14.02
N VAL A 35 19.58 16.63 13.76
CA VAL A 35 19.82 15.65 12.68
C VAL A 35 19.01 14.37 12.91
N TYR A 36 18.94 13.87 14.15
CA TYR A 36 18.19 12.66 14.48
C TYR A 36 16.70 12.85 14.19
N TYR A 37 16.07 13.88 14.75
CA TYR A 37 14.63 14.11 14.59
C TYR A 37 14.23 14.41 13.14
N ARG A 38 15.04 15.19 12.43
CA ARG A 38 14.79 15.45 11.00
C ARG A 38 15.00 14.19 10.15
N GLY A 39 15.93 13.31 10.54
CA GLY A 39 16.11 12.02 9.92
C GLY A 39 14.89 11.11 10.07
N GLU A 40 14.29 11.06 11.26
CA GLU A 40 13.03 10.32 11.48
C GLU A 40 11.88 10.89 10.64
N ALA A 41 11.73 12.22 10.61
CA ALA A 41 10.74 12.87 9.77
C ALA A 41 10.96 12.60 8.28
N LEU A 42 12.20 12.64 7.81
CA LEU A 42 12.56 12.36 6.42
C LEU A 42 12.19 10.92 6.04
N ASN A 43 12.52 9.93 6.88
CA ASN A 43 12.13 8.54 6.63
C ASN A 43 10.61 8.37 6.51
N SER A 44 9.84 9.08 7.34
CA SER A 44 8.37 9.06 7.26
C SER A 44 7.87 9.63 5.93
N VAL A 45 8.37 10.81 5.53
CA VAL A 45 8.04 11.47 4.27
C VAL A 45 8.42 10.60 3.06
N GLU A 46 9.58 9.98 3.08
CA GLU A 46 10.02 9.07 2.01
C GLU A 46 9.12 7.83 1.91
N GLY A 47 8.68 7.28 3.04
CA GLY A 47 7.70 6.19 3.06
C GLY A 47 6.35 6.59 2.43
N GLN A 48 5.88 7.82 2.69
CA GLN A 48 4.66 8.34 2.06
C GLN A 48 4.83 8.55 0.55
N LEU A 49 5.93 9.18 0.13
CA LEU A 49 6.28 9.37 -1.29
C LEU A 49 6.38 8.05 -2.03
N HIS A 50 6.98 7.05 -1.40
CA HIS A 50 7.10 5.71 -1.95
C HIS A 50 5.74 5.10 -2.25
N ARG A 51 4.82 5.10 -1.26
CA ARG A 51 3.44 4.60 -1.45
C ARG A 51 2.70 5.32 -2.57
N MET A 52 2.73 6.65 -2.57
CA MET A 52 2.01 7.45 -3.57
C MET A 52 2.54 7.22 -4.99
N ASN A 53 3.87 7.16 -5.15
CA ASN A 53 4.47 6.88 -6.45
C ASN A 53 4.18 5.43 -6.91
N SER A 54 4.14 4.47 -5.99
CA SER A 54 3.75 3.08 -6.27
C SER A 54 2.28 2.89 -6.67
N LEU A 55 1.41 3.83 -6.30
CA LEU A 55 0.02 3.91 -6.77
C LEU A 55 -0.06 4.55 -8.15
N LYS A 56 0.64 5.67 -8.36
CA LYS A 56 0.66 6.39 -9.62
C LYS A 56 1.28 5.57 -10.75
N ASP A 57 2.33 4.84 -10.43
CA ASP A 57 3.03 3.96 -11.34
C ASP A 57 3.08 2.54 -10.73
N PRO A 58 2.27 1.60 -11.25
CA PRO A 58 2.28 0.21 -10.80
C PRO A 58 3.67 -0.44 -10.83
N LEU A 59 4.59 0.07 -11.66
CA LEU A 59 5.94 -0.44 -11.85
C LEU A 59 7.02 0.37 -11.12
N TYR A 60 6.64 1.34 -10.28
CA TYR A 60 7.55 2.21 -9.54
C TYR A 60 8.63 1.45 -8.76
N GLU A 61 8.23 0.41 -8.01
CA GLU A 61 9.17 -0.45 -7.26
C GLU A 61 10.26 -1.06 -8.15
N LYS A 62 9.86 -1.59 -9.31
CA LYS A 62 10.78 -2.24 -10.24
C LYS A 62 11.76 -1.23 -10.80
N LYS A 63 11.29 -0.02 -11.14
CA LYS A 63 12.14 1.09 -11.59
C LYS A 63 13.12 1.52 -10.50
N MET A 64 12.67 1.64 -9.26
CA MET A 64 13.52 2.03 -8.14
C MET A 64 14.59 0.97 -7.83
N GLN A 65 14.22 -0.31 -7.86
CA GLN A 65 15.19 -1.40 -7.70
C GLN A 65 16.27 -1.36 -8.78
N ILE A 66 15.88 -1.13 -10.04
CA ILE A 66 16.84 -0.97 -11.14
C ILE A 66 17.73 0.24 -10.88
N SER A 67 17.16 1.41 -10.54
CA SER A 67 17.93 2.63 -10.23
C SER A 67 18.95 2.41 -9.11
N ARG A 68 18.53 1.81 -7.99
CA ARG A 68 19.42 1.49 -6.86
C ARG A 68 20.53 0.52 -7.24
N LEU A 69 20.23 -0.48 -8.06
CA LEU A 69 21.24 -1.42 -8.57
C LEU A 69 22.24 -0.71 -9.49
N THR A 70 21.77 0.19 -10.36
CA THR A 70 22.61 1.00 -11.25
C THR A 70 23.49 1.96 -10.45
N GLU A 71 22.94 2.72 -9.52
CA GLU A 71 23.70 3.64 -8.65
C GLU A 71 24.73 2.91 -7.80
N SER A 72 24.37 1.74 -7.25
CA SER A 72 25.29 0.89 -6.49
C SER A 72 26.42 0.34 -7.36
N ALA A 73 26.13 -0.02 -8.61
CA ALA A 73 27.13 -0.45 -9.58
C ALA A 73 28.09 0.69 -9.97
N GLU A 74 27.58 1.91 -10.13
CA GLU A 74 28.37 3.11 -10.44
C GLU A 74 29.23 3.58 -9.26
N GLY A 75 28.72 3.46 -8.03
CA GLY A 75 29.41 3.84 -6.80
C GLY A 75 30.41 2.82 -6.26
N MET A 76 30.44 1.61 -6.81
CA MET A 76 31.33 0.54 -6.36
C MET A 76 32.78 0.78 -6.83
N GLY A 77 33.63 1.25 -5.92
CA GLY A 77 35.09 1.37 -6.10
C GLY A 77 35.80 0.02 -6.11
N ILE A 78 35.43 -0.87 -7.03
CA ILE A 78 36.02 -2.21 -7.18
C ILE A 78 37.32 -2.12 -7.99
N ASP A 79 38.35 -2.87 -7.57
CA ASP A 79 39.59 -3.12 -8.30
C ASP A 79 39.33 -3.58 -9.74
N ASP A 80 40.01 -2.99 -10.72
CA ASP A 80 39.72 -3.07 -12.17
C ASP A 80 39.63 -4.52 -12.69
N ARG A 81 40.28 -5.50 -12.03
CA ARG A 81 40.27 -6.91 -12.44
C ARG A 81 39.04 -7.71 -12.00
N LEU A 82 38.38 -7.32 -10.91
CA LEU A 82 37.12 -7.95 -10.46
C LEU A 82 35.91 -7.21 -11.04
N LYS A 83 36.10 -5.96 -11.43
CA LYS A 83 35.07 -5.08 -11.97
C LYS A 83 34.41 -5.65 -13.23
N GLU A 84 35.17 -6.23 -14.15
CA GLU A 84 34.64 -6.68 -15.44
C GLU A 84 33.63 -7.84 -15.29
N TYR A 85 33.99 -8.88 -14.53
CA TYR A 85 33.11 -10.04 -14.32
C TYR A 85 31.89 -9.72 -13.44
N PHE A 86 32.07 -8.91 -12.39
CA PHE A 86 30.96 -8.49 -11.52
C PHE A 86 30.04 -7.49 -12.21
N MET A 87 30.58 -6.54 -12.99
CA MET A 87 29.76 -5.62 -13.76
C MET A 87 29.00 -6.33 -14.86
N GLU A 88 29.57 -7.32 -15.55
CA GLU A 88 28.85 -8.05 -16.59
C GLU A 88 27.61 -8.77 -16.01
N ALA A 89 27.76 -9.43 -14.85
CA ALA A 89 26.64 -10.08 -14.15
C ALA A 89 25.58 -9.08 -13.64
N ILE A 90 26.01 -7.93 -13.11
CA ILE A 90 25.10 -6.86 -12.65
C ILE A 90 24.37 -6.23 -13.84
N MET A 91 25.08 -5.89 -14.91
CA MET A 91 24.50 -5.33 -16.14
C MET A 91 23.52 -6.29 -16.79
N GLN A 92 23.81 -7.60 -16.77
CA GLN A 92 22.87 -8.60 -17.29
C GLN A 92 21.62 -8.72 -16.41
N THR A 93 21.77 -8.57 -15.09
CA THR A 93 20.65 -8.51 -14.15
C THR A 93 19.79 -7.26 -14.38
N ILE A 94 20.42 -6.11 -14.61
CA ILE A 94 19.74 -4.86 -14.96
C ILE A 94 18.99 -5.02 -16.28
N ALA A 95 19.65 -5.49 -17.34
CA ALA A 95 19.04 -5.68 -18.65
C ALA A 95 17.87 -6.67 -18.63
N ASN A 96 17.95 -7.74 -17.84
CA ASN A 96 16.84 -8.67 -17.66
C ASN A 96 15.67 -8.02 -16.92
N LYS A 97 15.93 -7.23 -15.87
CA LYS A 97 14.89 -6.48 -15.14
C LYS A 97 14.25 -5.40 -16.01
N GLU A 98 15.02 -4.73 -16.86
CA GLU A 98 14.53 -3.75 -17.84
C GLU A 98 13.64 -4.42 -18.90
N ARG A 99 14.05 -5.57 -19.45
CA ARG A 99 13.23 -6.32 -20.40
C ARG A 99 11.91 -6.78 -19.77
N SER A 100 11.95 -7.30 -18.55
CA SER A 100 10.71 -7.64 -17.81
C SER A 100 9.85 -6.41 -17.52
N LEU A 101 10.44 -5.24 -17.35
CA LEU A 101 9.71 -3.98 -17.19
C LEU A 101 9.02 -3.57 -18.49
N GLU A 102 9.70 -3.68 -19.63
CA GLU A 102 9.15 -3.43 -20.97
C GLU A 102 7.98 -4.37 -21.28
N GLU A 103 8.12 -5.68 -21.02
CA GLU A 103 7.04 -6.66 -21.19
C GLU A 103 5.81 -6.32 -20.33
N LEU A 104 6.01 -5.79 -19.11
CA LEU A 104 4.92 -5.36 -18.23
C LEU A 104 4.28 -4.04 -18.68
N LEU A 105 5.06 -3.13 -19.27
CA LEU A 105 4.57 -1.90 -19.88
C LEU A 105 3.77 -2.18 -21.16
N GLU A 106 4.17 -3.19 -21.95
CA GLU A 106 3.41 -3.66 -23.11
C GLU A 106 2.12 -4.36 -22.70
N ARG A 107 2.14 -5.07 -21.56
CA ARG A 107 0.98 -5.73 -20.97
C ARG A 107 0.05 -4.81 -20.19
N LYS A 108 0.31 -3.50 -20.13
CA LYS A 108 -0.42 -2.54 -19.27
C LYS A 108 -1.91 -2.79 -19.40
N ALA A 109 -2.44 -3.53 -18.43
CA ALA A 109 -3.85 -3.75 -18.29
C ALA A 109 -4.44 -2.37 -18.20
N GLU A 110 -5.39 -2.08 -19.10
CA GLU A 110 -6.25 -0.94 -18.97
C GLU A 110 -6.64 -0.86 -17.49
N LEU A 111 -6.43 0.29 -16.85
CA LEU A 111 -7.06 0.58 -15.57
C LEU A 111 -8.55 0.64 -15.89
N ILE A 112 -9.17 -0.54 -15.98
CA ILE A 112 -10.60 -0.69 -16.17
C ILE A 112 -11.17 -0.22 -14.85
N ASP A 113 -11.89 0.90 -14.89
CA ASP A 113 -12.79 1.32 -13.83
C ASP A 113 -13.89 0.25 -13.75
N THR A 114 -13.58 -0.86 -13.07
CA THR A 114 -14.50 -1.99 -12.99
C THR A 114 -15.57 -1.64 -11.96
N GLN A 115 -16.83 -1.67 -12.40
CA GLN A 115 -18.00 -1.51 -11.53
C GLN A 115 -18.21 -2.73 -10.62
N GLU A 116 -17.27 -3.69 -10.57
CA GLU A 116 -17.40 -4.96 -9.87
C GLU A 116 -17.71 -4.81 -8.37
N LEU A 117 -17.08 -3.83 -7.71
CA LEU A 117 -17.39 -3.54 -6.30
C LEU A 117 -18.76 -2.90 -6.13
N ASP A 118 -19.17 -2.00 -7.03
CA ASP A 118 -20.50 -1.40 -7.00
C ASP A 118 -21.55 -2.51 -7.20
N ASP A 119 -21.36 -3.34 -8.21
CA ASP A 119 -22.23 -4.47 -8.53
C ASP A 119 -22.33 -5.45 -7.35
N ALA A 120 -21.22 -5.81 -6.72
CA ALA A 120 -21.21 -6.68 -5.54
C ALA A 120 -22.00 -6.07 -4.36
N LEU A 121 -21.83 -4.77 -4.10
CA LEU A 121 -22.57 -4.06 -3.06
C LEU A 121 -24.07 -3.95 -3.38
N PHE A 122 -24.42 -3.72 -4.64
CA PHE A 122 -25.82 -3.71 -5.09
C PHE A 122 -26.44 -5.10 -5.02
N TRP A 123 -25.72 -6.15 -5.40
CA TRP A 123 -26.19 -7.54 -5.26
C TRP A 123 -26.43 -7.90 -3.80
N LEU A 124 -25.55 -7.48 -2.90
CA LEU A 124 -25.74 -7.66 -1.47
C LEU A 124 -26.97 -6.88 -0.96
N TYR A 125 -27.14 -5.62 -1.40
CA TYR A 125 -28.29 -4.79 -1.05
C TYR A 125 -29.63 -5.33 -1.57
N GLU A 126 -29.63 -5.89 -2.79
CA GLU A 126 -30.77 -6.55 -3.42
C GLU A 126 -30.97 -8.01 -2.94
N GLN A 127 -30.15 -8.48 -1.99
CA GLN A 127 -30.19 -9.85 -1.44
C GLN A 127 -30.00 -10.95 -2.50
N LYS A 128 -29.27 -10.65 -3.58
CA LYS A 128 -28.86 -11.64 -4.60
C LYS A 128 -27.70 -12.51 -4.11
N CYS A 129 -26.89 -12.01 -3.19
CA CYS A 129 -25.89 -12.78 -2.45
C CYS A 129 -26.04 -12.48 -0.95
N ARG A 130 -25.59 -13.41 -0.10
CA ARG A 130 -25.63 -13.24 1.36
C ARG A 130 -24.42 -12.47 1.87
N ALA A 131 -23.26 -12.72 1.27
CA ALA A 131 -22.01 -12.05 1.59
C ALA A 131 -21.05 -12.08 0.40
N PHE A 132 -20.03 -11.22 0.44
CA PHE A 132 -18.88 -11.34 -0.46
C PHE A 132 -17.59 -10.93 0.26
N GLY A 133 -16.47 -11.51 -0.16
CA GLY A 133 -15.12 -11.20 0.30
C GLY A 133 -14.39 -10.36 -0.74
N PHE A 134 -13.72 -9.31 -0.30
CA PHE A 134 -12.75 -8.57 -1.11
C PHE A 134 -11.35 -8.86 -0.57
N CYS A 135 -10.58 -9.61 -1.35
CA CYS A 135 -9.25 -10.08 -0.96
C CYS A 135 -8.17 -9.41 -1.78
N PHE A 136 -7.07 -9.01 -1.16
CA PHE A 136 -5.91 -8.48 -1.85
C PHE A 136 -4.60 -8.93 -1.21
N PRO A 137 -3.49 -9.00 -1.97
CA PRO A 137 -2.20 -9.40 -1.45
C PRO A 137 -1.74 -8.49 -0.30
N HIS A 138 -1.29 -9.10 0.80
CA HIS A 138 -0.77 -8.40 1.96
C HIS A 138 0.38 -9.21 2.57
N ARG A 139 1.61 -8.66 2.51
CA ARG A 139 2.84 -9.34 2.98
C ARG A 139 3.01 -10.70 2.29
N ASP A 140 3.10 -11.79 3.06
CA ASP A 140 3.25 -13.17 2.58
C ASP A 140 1.91 -13.90 2.37
N GLY A 141 0.78 -13.20 2.57
CA GLY A 141 -0.56 -13.76 2.47
C GLY A 141 -1.56 -12.84 1.77
N SER A 142 -2.83 -12.99 2.14
CA SER A 142 -3.95 -12.20 1.62
C SER A 142 -4.72 -11.56 2.76
N LEU A 143 -5.04 -10.28 2.62
CA LEU A 143 -5.96 -9.58 3.50
C LEU A 143 -7.36 -9.64 2.88
N CYS A 144 -8.33 -10.22 3.59
CA CYS A 144 -9.69 -10.40 3.11
C CYS A 144 -10.69 -9.61 3.96
N LEU A 145 -11.49 -8.77 3.30
CA LEU A 145 -12.58 -8.03 3.90
C LEU A 145 -13.91 -8.72 3.56
N LEU A 146 -14.62 -9.21 4.57
CA LEU A 146 -15.93 -9.84 4.41
C LEU A 146 -17.05 -8.83 4.59
N PHE A 147 -17.95 -8.76 3.61
CA PHE A 147 -19.12 -7.88 3.55
C PHE A 147 -20.40 -8.70 3.77
N GLU A 148 -21.15 -8.40 4.82
CA GLU A 148 -22.42 -9.05 5.15
C GLU A 148 -23.52 -8.01 5.39
N LEU A 149 -24.72 -8.20 4.84
CA LEU A 149 -25.86 -7.32 5.12
C LEU A 149 -26.78 -7.92 6.17
N THR A 150 -27.00 -7.20 7.26
CA THR A 150 -27.96 -7.59 8.30
C THR A 150 -29.40 -7.35 7.85
N ALA A 151 -30.35 -8.01 8.51
CA ALA A 151 -31.78 -7.81 8.29
C ALA A 151 -32.23 -6.34 8.50
N GLN A 152 -31.50 -5.59 9.32
CA GLN A 152 -31.76 -4.17 9.61
C GLN A 152 -31.10 -3.21 8.60
N LYS A 153 -30.63 -3.72 7.45
CA LYS A 153 -29.90 -2.96 6.43
C LYS A 153 -28.62 -2.28 6.96
N VAL A 154 -27.95 -2.91 7.91
CA VAL A 154 -26.60 -2.51 8.32
C VAL A 154 -25.61 -3.44 7.61
N LEU A 155 -24.72 -2.86 6.83
CA LEU A 155 -23.59 -3.55 6.22
C LEU A 155 -22.48 -3.71 7.27
N LEU A 156 -22.11 -4.96 7.52
CA LEU A 156 -20.98 -5.33 8.34
C LEU A 156 -19.80 -5.59 7.41
N ILE A 157 -18.69 -4.90 7.64
CA ILE A 157 -17.43 -5.12 6.95
C ILE A 157 -16.47 -5.64 8.01
N SER A 158 -15.96 -6.85 7.84
CA SER A 158 -15.15 -7.53 8.86
C SER A 158 -13.83 -8.05 8.31
N VAL A 159 -12.81 -8.05 9.16
CA VAL A 159 -11.47 -8.55 8.86
C VAL A 159 -10.97 -9.37 10.04
N ASP A 160 -10.44 -10.57 9.78
CA ASP A 160 -9.87 -11.41 10.85
C ASP A 160 -8.62 -10.73 11.38
N VAL A 161 -8.47 -10.67 12.70
CA VAL A 161 -7.27 -10.07 13.30
C VAL A 161 -6.01 -10.84 12.92
N LYS A 162 -6.12 -12.15 12.67
CA LYS A 162 -5.00 -12.98 12.19
C LYS A 162 -4.43 -12.53 10.85
N ASP A 163 -5.25 -11.92 10.00
CA ASP A 163 -4.83 -11.48 8.67
C ASP A 163 -4.02 -10.16 8.74
N ILE A 164 -4.01 -9.49 9.90
CA ILE A 164 -3.39 -8.17 10.11
C ILE A 164 -2.35 -8.16 11.23
N THR A 165 -2.34 -9.15 12.12
CA THR A 165 -1.28 -9.36 13.13
C THR A 165 -0.14 -10.18 12.57
N SER A 166 1.12 -9.88 12.93
CA SER A 166 2.24 -10.74 12.57
C SER A 166 2.32 -11.94 13.50
N ASP A 167 2.80 -13.07 12.97
CA ASP A 167 3.02 -14.31 13.73
C ASP A 167 4.08 -14.18 14.85
N TYR A 168 4.77 -13.04 14.96
CA TYR A 168 5.92 -12.89 15.86
C TYR A 168 5.56 -12.59 17.31
N ASP A 169 4.41 -11.98 17.62
CA ASP A 169 3.97 -11.81 19.01
C ASP A 169 2.43 -11.72 19.18
N PRO A 170 1.75 -12.83 19.52
CA PRO A 170 0.28 -12.85 19.68
C PRO A 170 -0.22 -12.14 20.95
N GLU A 171 0.66 -11.70 21.85
CA GLU A 171 0.28 -10.96 23.06
C GLU A 171 0.40 -9.43 22.90
N ASP A 172 1.01 -8.95 21.81
CA ASP A 172 1.20 -7.52 21.56
C ASP A 172 0.09 -6.95 20.66
N LEU A 173 -1.09 -6.70 21.27
CA LEU A 173 -2.22 -6.03 20.62
C LEU A 173 -1.92 -4.56 20.23
N GLU A 174 -0.76 -4.00 20.59
CA GLU A 174 -0.26 -2.72 20.05
C GLU A 174 0.43 -2.88 18.68
N GLU A 175 0.40 -4.08 18.09
CA GLU A 175 0.89 -4.30 16.73
C GLU A 175 0.25 -3.30 15.76
N LYS A 176 1.15 -2.64 15.03
CA LYS A 176 0.99 -1.35 14.34
C LYS A 176 -0.09 -1.26 13.25
N GLN A 177 -1.05 -2.16 13.16
CA GLN A 177 -2.11 -2.12 12.15
C GLN A 177 -3.53 -2.15 12.72
N ILE A 178 -3.76 -2.74 13.90
CA ILE A 178 -5.10 -2.72 14.53
C ILE A 178 -5.55 -1.27 14.73
N HIS A 179 -4.67 -0.42 15.26
CA HIS A 179 -4.95 1.00 15.44
C HIS A 179 -5.28 1.74 14.13
N LEU A 180 -4.74 1.28 12.98
CA LEU A 180 -5.07 1.87 11.67
C LEU A 180 -6.52 1.57 11.28
N PHE A 181 -7.00 0.35 11.52
CA PHE A 181 -8.41 0.00 11.34
C PHE A 181 -9.31 0.70 12.36
N GLU A 182 -8.89 0.82 13.62
CA GLU A 182 -9.63 1.58 14.64
C GLU A 182 -9.79 3.06 14.25
N ASN A 183 -8.75 3.67 13.68
CA ASN A 183 -8.80 5.04 13.14
C ASN A 183 -9.75 5.18 11.94
N LEU A 184 -10.05 4.07 11.24
CA LEU A 184 -11.06 3.99 10.19
C LEU A 184 -12.46 3.70 10.73
N GLY A 185 -12.62 3.52 12.04
CA GLY A 185 -13.89 3.29 12.72
C GLY A 185 -14.25 1.82 12.90
N PHE A 186 -13.34 0.89 12.61
CA PHE A 186 -13.54 -0.52 12.96
C PHE A 186 -13.48 -0.70 14.48
N ARG A 187 -14.20 -1.70 14.98
CA ARG A 187 -14.19 -2.06 16.40
C ARG A 187 -13.94 -3.54 16.56
N TYR A 188 -13.15 -3.90 17.57
CA TYR A 188 -12.85 -5.29 17.85
C TYR A 188 -14.06 -6.04 18.42
N ASP A 189 -14.41 -7.15 17.76
CA ASP A 189 -15.39 -8.11 18.22
C ASP A 189 -14.67 -9.30 18.84
N HIS A 190 -14.56 -9.28 20.18
CA HIS A 190 -13.94 -10.34 20.96
C HIS A 190 -14.55 -11.73 20.74
N GLN A 191 -15.82 -11.82 20.33
CA GLN A 191 -16.48 -13.11 20.12
C GLN A 191 -16.07 -13.74 18.80
N LYS A 192 -15.85 -12.91 17.77
CA LYS A 192 -15.47 -13.35 16.43
C LYS A 192 -13.95 -13.33 16.20
N GLY A 193 -13.19 -12.66 17.07
CA GLY A 193 -11.76 -12.45 16.86
C GLY A 193 -11.46 -11.56 15.65
N SER A 194 -12.38 -10.66 15.30
CA SER A 194 -12.31 -9.85 14.09
C SER A 194 -12.56 -8.37 14.38
N LEU A 195 -12.06 -7.50 13.52
CA LEU A 195 -12.41 -6.09 13.52
C LEU A 195 -13.62 -5.89 12.62
N VAL A 196 -14.62 -5.15 13.10
CA VAL A 196 -15.90 -4.94 12.40
C VAL A 196 -16.20 -3.46 12.26
N TYR A 197 -16.45 -3.03 11.03
CA TYR A 197 -17.03 -1.74 10.69
C TYR A 197 -18.52 -1.92 10.38
N LYS A 198 -19.33 -0.96 10.84
CA LYS A 198 -20.79 -0.95 10.63
C LYS A 198 -21.16 0.26 9.80
N TYR A 199 -21.76 0.01 8.64
CA TYR A 199 -22.25 1.04 7.73
C TYR A 199 -23.77 0.96 7.60
N ASP A 200 -24.45 2.07 7.80
CA ASP A 200 -25.90 2.15 7.63
C ASP A 200 -26.25 2.23 6.13
N MET A 201 -26.92 1.21 5.60
CA MET A 201 -27.37 1.18 4.20
C MET A 201 -28.77 1.77 4.01
N ASN A 202 -29.34 2.42 5.03
CA ASN A 202 -30.59 3.17 4.89
C ASN A 202 -30.41 4.29 3.87
N ASN A 203 -31.18 4.24 2.78
CA ASN A 203 -31.07 5.15 1.62
C ASN A 203 -29.73 5.05 0.87
N PHE A 204 -29.13 3.86 0.80
CA PHE A 204 -27.94 3.61 -0.02
C PHE A 204 -28.17 4.05 -1.48
N LYS A 205 -27.37 5.02 -1.93
CA LYS A 205 -27.43 5.59 -3.30
C LYS A 205 -26.14 5.33 -4.10
N GLY A 206 -25.09 4.86 -3.45
CA GLY A 206 -23.80 4.58 -4.09
C GLY A 206 -22.75 4.19 -3.06
N ALA A 207 -21.70 3.51 -3.53
CA ALA A 207 -20.65 2.93 -2.71
C ALA A 207 -19.51 3.90 -2.34
N TRP A 208 -19.70 5.22 -2.53
CA TRP A 208 -18.60 6.18 -2.45
C TRP A 208 -17.85 6.15 -1.11
N ASP A 209 -18.60 6.17 0.00
CA ASP A 209 -18.01 6.15 1.35
C ASP A 209 -17.26 4.83 1.62
N ILE A 210 -17.77 3.72 1.10
CA ILE A 210 -17.14 2.40 1.19
C ILE A 210 -15.86 2.36 0.33
N LYS A 211 -15.89 2.93 -0.88
CA LYS A 211 -14.73 3.05 -1.76
C LYS A 211 -13.64 3.93 -1.13
N ILE A 212 -13.98 5.02 -0.47
CA ILE A 212 -13.03 5.84 0.26
C ILE A 212 -12.39 5.02 1.39
N MET A 213 -13.21 4.33 2.19
CA MET A 213 -12.72 3.50 3.29
C MET A 213 -11.77 2.41 2.78
N LEU A 214 -12.15 1.69 1.73
CA LEU A 214 -11.30 0.68 1.09
C LEU A 214 -10.01 1.27 0.54
N SER A 215 -10.09 2.44 -0.10
CA SER A 215 -8.91 3.14 -0.61
C SER A 215 -7.95 3.50 0.52
N ARG A 216 -8.48 3.90 1.68
CA ARG A 216 -7.68 4.15 2.89
C ARG A 216 -7.09 2.88 3.47
N ILE A 217 -7.81 1.76 3.50
CA ILE A 217 -7.23 0.47 3.91
C ILE A 217 -6.07 0.10 2.97
N VAL A 218 -6.28 0.21 1.66
CA VAL A 218 -5.23 -0.04 0.67
C VAL A 218 -4.03 0.89 0.88
N TYR A 219 -4.25 2.18 1.16
CA TYR A 219 -3.17 3.16 1.32
C TYR A 219 -2.44 3.06 2.68
N ASP A 220 -3.19 3.01 3.77
CA ASP A 220 -2.68 3.07 5.15
C ASP A 220 -2.14 1.71 5.60
N ILE A 221 -2.75 0.60 5.16
CA ILE A 221 -2.47 -0.76 5.66
C ILE A 221 -1.86 -1.66 4.57
N GLY A 222 -2.21 -1.46 3.30
CA GLY A 222 -1.82 -2.35 2.21
C GLY A 222 -0.30 -2.43 1.99
N TYR A 223 0.25 -3.65 2.08
CA TYR A 223 1.62 -3.96 1.70
C TYR A 223 1.61 -4.85 0.46
N PHE A 224 1.58 -4.20 -0.70
CA PHE A 224 1.47 -4.90 -1.98
C PHE A 224 2.86 -5.27 -2.49
N GLY A 225 3.08 -6.58 -2.68
CA GLY A 225 4.27 -7.10 -3.35
C GLY A 225 4.24 -6.82 -4.85
N GLN A 226 4.77 -7.76 -5.66
CA GLN A 226 4.75 -7.62 -7.12
C GLN A 226 3.36 -7.83 -7.74
N ASP A 227 2.48 -8.59 -7.07
CA ASP A 227 1.10 -8.77 -7.47
C ASP A 227 0.20 -7.76 -6.76
N LYS A 228 -0.54 -6.98 -7.56
CA LYS A 228 -1.43 -5.90 -7.11
C LYS A 228 -2.91 -6.18 -7.46
N GLN A 229 -3.23 -7.41 -7.86
CA GLN A 229 -4.60 -7.79 -8.23
C GLN A 229 -5.36 -8.24 -6.99
N GLY A 230 -6.53 -7.62 -6.75
CA GLY A 230 -7.51 -8.10 -5.78
C GLY A 230 -8.55 -8.99 -6.44
N THR A 231 -9.24 -9.79 -5.64
CA THR A 231 -10.33 -10.67 -6.07
C THR A 231 -11.59 -10.40 -5.25
N ILE A 232 -12.76 -10.58 -5.88
CA ILE A 232 -14.06 -10.61 -5.20
C ILE A 232 -14.57 -12.05 -5.22
N GLU A 233 -14.87 -12.59 -4.04
CA GLU A 233 -15.44 -13.92 -3.86
C GLU A 233 -16.86 -13.80 -3.30
N PHE A 234 -17.84 -14.50 -3.87
CA PHE A 234 -19.23 -14.46 -3.41
C PHE A 234 -19.57 -15.68 -2.56
N TYR A 235 -20.37 -15.47 -1.51
CA TYR A 235 -20.82 -16.53 -0.60
C TYR A 235 -22.36 -16.56 -0.53
N ASP A 236 -22.91 -17.77 -0.54
CA ASP A 236 -24.35 -18.07 -0.42
C ASP A 236 -24.85 -18.13 1.04
#